data_AF-A0A3D4FYF5-F1
#
_entry.id   AF-A0A3D4FYF5-F1
#
_cell.length_a   1.000
_cell.length_b   1.000
_cell.length_c   1.000
_cell.angle_alpha   90.00
_cell.angle_beta   90.00
_cell.angle_gamma   90.00
#
_symmetry.space_group_name_H-M   'P 1'
#
loop_
_entity.id
_entity.type
_entity.pdbx_description
1 polymer ?
#
loop_
_entity_poly.entity_id
_entity_poly.type
_entity_poly.pdbx_seq_one_letter_code
_entity_poly.pdbx_strand_id
1 'polypeptide(L)'
;MFERARRPRIQRVAALLGLAMVLATPALFAQQLDPAVYSKLRYRHIGPEGNRVIAIASHPGNRDVIYAGAASGGVWKTTDGGLNWEPVFDNTDVASIGALAVSISDPNVVWAGTGETNIRSMISIGNGIYKSTDA
;
A
#
# COMPACT_ATOMS: atom_id res chain seq x y z
N MET A 1 -0.26 -73.67 -36.70
CA MET A 1 0.59 -72.49 -36.99
C MET A 1 -0.06 -71.28 -36.35
N PHE A 2 0.67 -70.54 -35.51
CA PHE A 2 0.15 -69.60 -34.50
C PHE A 2 -0.87 -68.58 -35.00
N GLU A 3 -2.05 -68.50 -34.36
CA GLU A 3 -3.04 -67.45 -34.60
C GLU A 3 -2.89 -66.32 -33.57
N ARG A 4 -2.88 -65.09 -34.06
CA ARG A 4 -2.54 -63.86 -33.33
C ARG A 4 -3.64 -63.52 -32.33
N ALA A 5 -3.32 -63.49 -31.03
CA ALA A 5 -4.24 -63.07 -29.98
C ALA A 5 -4.84 -61.68 -30.29
N ARG A 6 -6.15 -61.64 -30.55
CA ARG A 6 -6.90 -60.39 -30.75
C ARG A 6 -6.90 -59.62 -29.44
N ARG A 7 -6.09 -58.55 -29.32
CA ARG A 7 -6.18 -57.61 -28.19
C ARG A 7 -7.58 -56.97 -28.21
N PRO A 8 -8.46 -57.26 -27.23
CA PRO A 8 -9.88 -56.91 -27.33
C PRO A 8 -10.11 -55.46 -26.91
N ARG A 9 -10.95 -54.76 -27.68
CA ARG A 9 -11.82 -53.59 -27.45
C ARG A 9 -11.47 -52.53 -26.36
N ILE A 10 -10.91 -52.88 -25.21
CA ILE A 10 -10.61 -51.98 -24.08
C ILE A 10 -9.61 -50.89 -24.48
N GLN A 11 -8.58 -51.20 -25.27
CA GLN A 11 -7.63 -50.18 -25.75
C GLN A 11 -8.28 -49.16 -26.68
N ARG A 12 -9.31 -49.55 -27.44
CA ARG A 12 -10.06 -48.65 -28.32
C ARG A 12 -11.03 -47.76 -27.54
N VAL A 13 -11.69 -48.30 -26.51
CA VAL A 13 -12.60 -47.54 -25.64
C VAL A 13 -11.83 -46.55 -24.77
N ALA A 14 -10.68 -46.94 -24.21
CA ALA A 14 -9.82 -46.03 -23.44
C ALA A 14 -9.24 -44.91 -24.32
N ALA A 15 -8.84 -45.21 -25.56
CA ALA A 15 -8.38 -44.21 -26.51
C ALA A 15 -9.51 -43.23 -26.93
N LEU A 16 -10.74 -43.73 -27.12
CA LEU A 16 -11.90 -42.90 -27.46
C LEU A 16 -12.36 -42.02 -26.29
N LEU A 17 -12.32 -42.52 -25.04
CA LEU A 17 -12.61 -41.74 -23.84
C LEU A 17 -11.53 -40.69 -23.54
N GLY A 18 -10.25 -41.02 -23.75
CA GLY A 18 -9.15 -40.06 -23.64
C GLY A 18 -9.24 -38.95 -24.70
N LEU A 19 -9.60 -39.29 -25.94
CA LEU A 19 -9.83 -38.32 -27.01
C LEU A 19 -11.04 -37.43 -26.73
N ALA A 20 -12.12 -37.99 -26.18
CA ALA A 20 -13.29 -37.21 -25.77
C ALA A 20 -12.98 -36.24 -24.61
N MET A 21 -12.13 -36.61 -23.65
CA MET A 21 -11.67 -35.69 -22.59
C MET A 21 -10.82 -34.54 -23.12
N VAL A 22 -9.92 -34.80 -24.09
CA VAL A 22 -9.09 -33.76 -24.71
C VAL A 22 -9.92 -32.80 -25.57
N LEU A 23 -11.01 -33.30 -26.17
CA LEU A 23 -11.95 -32.47 -26.94
C LEU A 23 -12.99 -31.75 -26.07
N ALA A 24 -13.18 -32.18 -24.82
CA ALA A 24 -14.17 -31.64 -23.88
C ALA A 24 -13.56 -30.72 -22.80
N THR A 25 -12.24 -30.48 -22.80
CA THR A 25 -11.70 -29.35 -22.04
C THR A 25 -12.11 -28.08 -22.77
N PRO A 26 -13.05 -27.25 -22.24
CA PRO A 26 -13.11 -25.88 -22.71
C PRO A 26 -11.71 -25.33 -22.52
N ALA A 27 -11.15 -24.74 -23.57
CA ALA A 27 -9.96 -23.93 -23.41
C ALA A 27 -10.32 -22.86 -22.38
N LEU A 28 -9.86 -23.05 -21.14
CA LEU A 28 -9.98 -22.08 -20.07
C LEU A 28 -9.03 -20.95 -20.44
N PHE A 29 -9.43 -20.15 -21.42
CA PHE A 29 -8.80 -18.88 -21.67
C PHE A 29 -9.09 -18.02 -20.44
N ALA A 30 -8.04 -17.47 -19.85
CA ALA A 30 -8.20 -16.45 -18.82
C ALA A 30 -9.11 -15.34 -19.38
N GLN A 31 -9.99 -14.81 -18.55
CA GLN A 31 -10.90 -13.75 -18.97
C GLN A 31 -10.09 -12.53 -19.42
N GLN A 32 -10.19 -12.18 -20.71
CA GLN A 32 -9.56 -10.99 -21.25
C GLN A 32 -10.43 -9.80 -20.85
N LEU A 33 -9.93 -8.94 -19.97
CA LEU A 33 -10.63 -7.70 -19.60
C LEU A 33 -10.61 -6.74 -20.79
N ASP A 34 -11.77 -6.18 -21.12
CA ASP A 34 -11.89 -5.11 -22.10
C ASP A 34 -11.00 -3.92 -21.67
N PRO A 35 -10.10 -3.41 -22.53
CA PRO A 35 -9.30 -2.22 -22.23
C PRO A 35 -10.11 -1.00 -21.75
N ALA A 36 -11.39 -0.90 -22.13
CA ALA A 36 -12.33 0.12 -21.65
C ALA A 36 -12.61 0.04 -20.13
N VAL A 37 -12.31 -1.08 -19.47
CA VAL A 37 -12.36 -1.18 -18.01
C VAL A 37 -11.26 -0.33 -17.38
N TYR A 38 -10.05 -0.33 -17.95
CA TYR A 38 -8.92 0.45 -17.42
C TYR A 38 -9.10 1.95 -17.64
N SER A 39 -9.81 2.37 -18.68
CA SER A 39 -10.08 3.80 -18.95
C SER A 39 -10.99 4.45 -17.90
N LYS A 40 -11.68 3.65 -17.07
CA LYS A 40 -12.47 4.11 -15.92
C LYS A 40 -11.64 4.27 -14.66
N LEU A 41 -10.44 3.70 -14.60
CA LEU A 41 -9.54 3.90 -13.47
C LEU A 41 -9.02 5.34 -13.48
N ARG A 42 -8.79 5.88 -12.30
CA ARG A 42 -8.20 7.20 -12.11
C ARG A 42 -6.99 7.04 -11.21
N TYR A 43 -5.88 7.67 -11.59
CA TYR A 43 -4.79 7.86 -10.65
C TYR A 43 -5.30 8.71 -9.49
N ARG A 44 -4.93 8.31 -8.27
CA ARG A 44 -5.16 9.11 -7.09
C ARG A 44 -3.86 9.21 -6.30
N HIS A 45 -3.70 10.32 -5.61
CA HIS A 45 -2.64 10.49 -4.64
C HIS A 45 -2.88 9.55 -3.44
N ILE A 46 -1.82 8.99 -2.85
CA ILE A 46 -1.92 7.96 -1.79
C ILE A 46 -1.05 8.27 -0.57
N GLY A 47 -0.50 9.48 -0.44
CA GLY A 47 0.35 9.79 0.69
C GLY A 47 0.78 11.24 0.73
N PRO A 48 1.57 11.63 1.73
CA PRO A 48 2.34 12.86 1.71
C PRO A 48 3.19 12.96 0.43
N GLU A 49 3.30 14.14 -0.16
CA GLU A 49 4.25 14.35 -1.24
C GLU A 49 5.68 14.29 -0.68
N GLY A 50 6.52 13.46 -1.27
CA GLY A 50 7.95 13.45 -0.94
C GLY A 50 8.53 12.06 -0.70
N ASN A 51 9.48 12.02 0.26
CA ASN A 51 10.35 10.88 0.48
C ASN A 51 9.91 10.09 1.73
N ARG A 52 10.85 9.49 2.44
CA ARG A 52 10.64 8.58 3.56
C ARG A 52 9.82 9.20 4.68
N VAL A 53 8.72 8.54 5.04
CA VAL A 53 7.97 8.76 6.30
C VAL A 53 8.57 7.85 7.37
N ILE A 54 8.93 8.42 8.53
CA ILE A 54 9.58 7.69 9.64
C ILE A 54 8.86 7.84 10.98
N ALA A 55 7.83 8.69 11.05
CA ALA A 55 6.96 8.83 12.22
C ALA A 55 5.50 8.87 11.79
N ILE A 56 4.62 8.32 12.61
CA ILE A 56 3.17 8.36 12.41
C ILE A 56 2.46 8.47 13.76
N ALA A 57 1.43 9.29 13.81
CA ALA A 57 0.51 9.37 14.94
C ALA A 57 -0.90 9.64 14.43
N SER A 58 -1.92 9.10 15.10
CA SER A 58 -3.32 9.30 14.72
C SER A 58 -4.12 9.91 15.86
N HIS A 59 -5.17 10.63 15.51
CA HIS A 59 -6.10 11.16 16.49
C HIS A 59 -6.81 10.01 17.25
N PRO A 60 -6.92 10.07 18.60
CA PRO A 60 -7.43 8.96 19.40
C PRO A 60 -8.91 8.65 19.17
N GLY A 61 -9.72 9.67 18.85
CA GLY A 61 -11.16 9.55 18.62
C GLY A 61 -11.62 9.67 17.16
N ASN A 62 -10.71 9.87 16.20
CA ASN A 62 -11.06 10.11 14.80
C ASN A 62 -10.02 9.42 13.91
N ARG A 63 -10.45 8.37 13.21
CA ARG A 63 -9.56 7.54 12.39
C ARG A 63 -9.12 8.23 11.10
N ASP A 64 -9.82 9.28 10.70
CA ASP A 64 -9.53 10.00 9.46
C ASP A 64 -8.42 11.04 9.65
N VAL A 65 -8.10 11.38 10.91
CA VAL A 65 -7.05 12.36 11.25
C VAL A 65 -5.74 11.66 11.60
N ILE A 66 -4.76 11.81 10.73
CA ILE A 66 -3.44 11.18 10.86
C ILE A 66 -2.36 12.22 10.57
N TYR A 67 -1.28 12.17 11.35
CA TYR A 67 -0.06 12.95 11.17
C TYR A 67 1.07 12.01 10.74
N ALA A 68 1.81 12.40 9.70
CA ALA A 68 2.98 11.69 9.20
C ALA A 68 4.21 12.59 9.28
N GLY A 69 5.30 12.08 9.87
CA GLY A 69 6.57 12.77 9.99
C GLY A 69 7.55 12.27 8.93
N ALA A 70 8.02 13.18 8.09
CA ALA A 70 8.98 12.89 7.04
C ALA A 70 10.43 13.00 7.54
N ALA A 71 11.32 12.22 6.94
CA ALA A 71 12.76 12.26 7.19
C ALA A 71 13.37 13.65 6.91
N SER A 72 12.86 14.36 5.90
CA SER A 72 13.35 15.68 5.48
C SER A 72 12.25 16.50 4.80
N GLY A 73 11.03 16.44 5.32
CA GLY A 73 9.84 17.05 4.68
C GLY A 73 8.77 17.51 5.66
N GLY A 74 9.10 17.69 6.94
CA GLY A 74 8.18 18.21 7.96
C GLY A 74 7.09 17.23 8.38
N VAL A 75 6.02 17.78 8.93
CA VAL A 75 4.81 17.06 9.34
C VAL A 75 3.72 17.27 8.29
N TRP A 76 3.08 16.18 7.92
CA TRP A 76 1.93 16.14 7.02
C TRP A 76 0.71 15.68 7.78
N LYS A 77 -0.45 16.28 7.50
CA LYS A 77 -1.73 15.93 8.11
C LYS A 77 -2.72 15.50 7.03
N THR A 78 -3.48 14.46 7.33
CA THR A 78 -4.72 14.13 6.60
C THR A 78 -5.90 14.24 7.56
N THR A 79 -7.08 14.56 7.03
CA THR A 79 -8.35 14.57 7.75
C THR A 79 -9.41 13.71 7.05
N ASP A 80 -9.02 12.93 6.05
CA ASP A 80 -9.90 12.11 5.21
C ASP A 80 -9.40 10.66 5.05
N GLY A 81 -8.64 10.18 6.04
CA GLY A 81 -8.15 8.80 6.06
C GLY A 81 -7.01 8.54 5.08
N GLY A 82 -6.28 9.59 4.70
CA GLY A 82 -5.09 9.50 3.85
C GLY A 82 -5.38 9.60 2.35
N LEU A 83 -6.54 10.13 1.96
CA LEU A 83 -6.84 10.44 0.56
C LEU A 83 -6.13 11.72 0.12
N ASN A 84 -6.10 12.73 1.00
CA ASN A 84 -5.38 13.99 0.82
C ASN A 84 -4.47 14.27 2.02
N TRP A 85 -3.36 14.97 1.77
CA TRP A 85 -2.35 15.31 2.77
C TRP A 85 -1.92 16.77 2.60
N GLU A 86 -1.83 17.50 3.71
CA GLU A 86 -1.42 18.89 3.76
C GLU A 86 -0.17 19.05 4.63
N PRO A 87 0.82 19.86 4.22
CA PRO A 87 1.96 20.18 5.07
C PRO A 87 1.52 21.14 6.19
N VAL A 88 1.89 20.82 7.43
CA VAL A 88 1.50 21.61 8.63
C VAL A 88 2.70 22.08 9.45
N PHE A 89 3.91 21.99 8.89
CA PHE A 89 5.16 22.27 9.61
C PHE A 89 6.13 23.20 8.85
N ASP A 90 5.68 23.80 7.73
CA ASP A 90 6.53 24.57 6.81
C ASP A 90 7.02 25.92 7.38
N ASN A 91 6.44 26.39 8.49
CA ASN A 91 6.84 27.63 9.15
C ASN A 91 7.94 27.40 10.21
N THR A 92 8.85 26.45 9.98
CA THR A 92 9.94 26.10 10.91
C THR A 92 11.25 25.88 10.17
N ASP A 93 12.38 26.07 10.87
CA ASP A 93 13.72 25.94 10.30
C ASP A 93 14.25 24.49 10.26
N VAL A 94 13.36 23.50 10.41
CA VAL A 94 13.72 22.07 10.49
C VAL A 94 12.69 21.22 9.78
N ALA A 95 13.15 20.21 9.04
CA ALA A 95 12.27 19.36 8.24
C ALA A 95 12.33 17.87 8.62
N SER A 96 13.24 17.48 9.52
CA SER A 96 13.35 16.10 9.96
C SER A 96 12.45 15.84 11.15
N ILE A 97 11.52 14.89 10.99
CA ILE A 97 10.57 14.50 12.02
C ILE A 97 10.74 13.02 12.34
N GLY A 98 11.34 12.71 13.49
CA GLY A 98 11.61 11.34 13.94
C GLY A 98 10.58 10.80 14.92
N ALA A 99 9.77 11.67 15.53
CA ALA A 99 8.74 11.27 16.47
C ALA A 99 7.51 12.19 16.39
N LEU A 100 6.33 11.59 16.54
CA LEU A 100 5.05 12.29 16.64
C LEU A 100 4.22 11.68 17.76
N ALA A 101 3.50 12.51 18.50
CA ALA A 101 2.52 12.06 19.48
C ALA A 101 1.32 13.01 19.54
N VAL A 102 0.12 12.45 19.54
CA VAL A 102 -1.14 13.17 19.76
C VAL A 102 -1.60 12.89 21.19
N SER A 103 -1.95 13.93 21.93
CA SER A 103 -2.46 13.79 23.30
C SER A 103 -3.84 13.11 23.30
N ILE A 104 -4.02 12.14 24.21
CA ILE A 104 -5.28 11.42 24.36
C ILE A 104 -6.35 12.31 25.00
N SER A 105 -5.96 13.16 25.97
CA SER A 105 -6.90 14.00 26.72
C SER A 105 -7.31 15.26 25.99
N ASP A 106 -6.49 15.74 25.04
CA ASP A 106 -6.78 16.89 24.19
C ASP A 106 -6.08 16.72 22.83
N PRO A 107 -6.78 16.22 21.80
CA PRO A 107 -6.17 15.94 20.50
C PRO A 107 -5.66 17.16 19.74
N ASN A 108 -5.97 18.40 20.16
CA ASN A 108 -5.34 19.61 19.60
C ASN A 108 -3.87 19.72 20.05
N VAL A 109 -3.47 18.99 21.08
CA VAL A 109 -2.09 18.94 21.55
C VAL A 109 -1.32 17.86 20.78
N VAL A 110 -0.46 18.31 19.87
CA VAL A 110 0.43 17.45 19.07
C VAL A 110 1.88 17.82 19.35
N TRP A 111 2.71 16.81 19.57
CA TRP A 111 4.15 16.96 19.78
C TRP A 111 4.92 16.40 18.59
N ALA A 112 5.92 17.13 18.12
CA ALA A 112 6.85 16.70 17.09
C ALA A 112 8.29 16.73 17.62
N GLY A 113 8.91 15.55 17.69
CA GLY A 113 10.34 15.40 17.96
C GLY A 113 11.11 15.43 16.65
N THR A 114 12.04 16.39 16.54
CA THR A 114 12.80 16.59 15.30
C THR A 114 14.07 15.73 15.25
N GLY A 115 14.59 15.54 14.04
CA GLY A 115 15.75 14.71 13.77
C GLY A 115 15.39 13.33 13.22
N GLU A 116 16.29 12.74 12.45
CA GLU A 116 16.07 11.42 11.85
C GLU A 116 16.50 10.27 12.76
N THR A 117 15.62 9.28 12.90
CA THR A 117 15.90 8.04 13.65
C THR A 117 16.73 7.03 12.84
N ASN A 118 16.73 7.14 11.52
CA ASN A 118 17.40 6.22 10.60
C ASN A 118 18.69 6.83 10.03
N ILE A 119 19.78 6.68 10.78
CA ILE A 119 21.13 7.17 10.45
C ILE A 119 21.67 6.43 9.20
N ARG A 120 21.68 7.09 8.03
CA ARG A 120 22.25 6.60 6.75
C ARG A 120 23.13 7.68 6.10
N SER A 121 23.51 7.52 4.82
CA SER A 121 24.49 8.36 4.12
C SER A 121 24.21 9.88 4.11
N MET A 122 22.94 10.30 4.22
CA MET A 122 22.55 11.68 4.49
C MET A 122 21.49 11.69 5.60
N ILE A 123 21.68 12.57 6.58
CA ILE A 123 20.87 12.69 7.79
C ILE A 123 20.64 14.17 8.06
N SER A 124 19.39 14.55 8.26
CA SER A 124 19.02 15.85 8.78
C SER A 124 18.99 15.84 10.30
N ILE A 125 19.71 16.79 10.90
CA ILE A 125 19.80 16.95 12.35
C ILE A 125 18.53 17.66 12.84
N GLY A 126 17.99 17.20 13.96
CA GLY A 126 16.89 17.87 14.65
C GLY A 126 17.37 19.03 15.51
N ASN A 127 16.48 19.98 15.80
CA ASN A 127 16.76 21.17 16.61
C ASN A 127 15.92 21.23 17.90
N GLY A 128 15.18 20.16 18.24
CA GLY A 128 14.41 20.06 19.47
C GLY A 128 13.03 19.44 19.31
N ILE A 129 12.11 19.89 20.16
CA ILE A 129 10.72 19.40 20.23
C ILE A 129 9.78 20.58 20.01
N TYR A 130 8.78 20.38 19.15
CA TYR A 130 7.72 21.33 18.87
C TYR A 130 6.39 20.84 19.45
N LYS A 131 5.53 21.80 19.78
CA LYS A 131 4.19 21.56 20.31
C LYS A 131 3.19 22.45 19.58
N SER A 132 2.09 21.87 19.11
CA SER A 132 0.87 22.61 18.77
C SER A 132 -0.17 22.45 19.89
N THR A 133 -1.07 23.42 20.00
CA THR A 133 -2.23 23.40 20.92
C THR A 133 -3.54 23.70 20.17
N ASP A 134 -3.51 23.62 18.85
CA ASP A 134 -4.53 24.07 17.91
C ASP A 134 -4.52 23.23 16.62
N ALA A 135 -4.15 21.95 16.75
CA ALA A 135 -3.74 21.07 15.67
C ALA A 135 -4.84 20.51 14.76
#